data_AF-A0A7H8NL88-F1
#
_entry.id   AF-A0A7H8NL88-F1
#
_cell.length_a   1.000
_cell.length_b   1.000
_cell.length_c   1.000
_cell.angle_alpha   90.00
_cell.angle_beta   90.00
_cell.angle_gamma   90.00
#
_symmetry.space_group_name_H-M   'P 1'
#
loop_
_entity.id
_entity.type
_entity.pdbx_description
1 polymer ?
#
loop_
_entity_poly.entity_id
_entity_poly.type
_entity_poly.pdbx_seq_one_letter_code
_entity_poly.pdbx_strand_id
1 'polypeptide(L)'
;MAHERAAEERWAAEGRVGSYRRIVELHSAVTVEGLLVDAWTAGACVALYDALNEGNRERWLAMPVAQQCEVAVRLVMGGRR
;
A
#
# COMPACT_ATOMS: atom_id res chain seq x y z
N MET A 1 -19.72 14.42 -3.88
CA MET A 1 -18.86 15.12 -4.86
C MET A 1 -17.64 15.80 -4.23
N ALA A 2 -17.77 16.74 -3.28
CA ALA A 2 -16.61 17.41 -2.69
C ALA A 2 -15.70 16.49 -1.86
N HIS A 3 -16.27 15.60 -1.06
CA HIS A 3 -15.51 14.65 -0.22
C HIS A 3 -14.74 13.59 -1.03
N GLU A 4 -15.29 13.17 -2.16
CA GLU A 4 -14.68 12.17 -3.04
C GLU A 4 -13.45 12.74 -3.75
N ARG A 5 -13.52 13.99 -4.21
CA ARG A 5 -12.36 14.69 -4.77
C ARG A 5 -11.24 14.86 -3.76
N ALA A 6 -11.58 15.25 -2.53
CA ALA A 6 -10.59 15.39 -1.46
C ALA A 6 -9.89 14.05 -1.12
N ALA A 7 -10.62 12.93 -1.18
CA ALA A 7 -10.04 11.60 -0.97
C ALA A 7 -9.08 11.21 -2.12
N GLU A 8 -9.49 11.41 -3.38
CA GLU A 8 -8.65 11.13 -4.55
C GLU A 8 -7.39 12.02 -4.58
N GLU A 9 -7.51 13.31 -4.22
CA GLU A 9 -6.36 14.22 -4.09
C GLU A 9 -5.38 13.76 -3.00
N ARG A 10 -5.90 13.32 -1.85
CA ARG A 10 -5.08 12.76 -0.75
C ARG A 10 -4.33 11.51 -1.19
N TRP A 11 -5.00 10.56 -1.82
CA TRP A 11 -4.34 9.35 -2.32
C TRP A 11 -3.32 9.67 -3.40
N ALA A 12 -3.61 10.59 -4.31
CA ALA A 12 -2.65 10.99 -5.34
C ALA A 12 -1.38 11.61 -4.73
N ALA A 13 -1.50 12.40 -3.66
CA ALA A 13 -0.36 13.04 -2.99
C ALA A 13 0.61 12.06 -2.32
N GLU A 14 0.12 10.89 -1.89
CA GLU A 14 0.94 9.83 -1.28
C GLU A 14 1.59 8.88 -2.30
N GLY A 15 1.41 9.15 -3.60
CA GLY A 15 1.94 8.32 -4.69
C GLY A 15 1.51 6.86 -4.56
N ARG A 16 2.48 5.94 -4.57
CA ARG A 16 2.19 4.50 -4.54
C ARG A 16 1.47 4.06 -3.26
N VAL A 17 1.80 4.64 -2.11
CA VAL A 17 1.14 4.29 -0.83
C VAL A 17 -0.31 4.73 -0.86
N GLY A 18 -0.59 5.88 -1.46
CA GLY A 18 -1.96 6.34 -1.66
C GLY A 18 -2.77 5.41 -2.56
N SER A 19 -2.17 4.81 -3.59
CA SER A 19 -2.82 3.75 -4.37
C SER A 19 -3.21 2.55 -3.49
N TYR A 20 -2.35 2.12 -2.56
CA TYR A 20 -2.70 1.04 -1.62
C TYR A 20 -3.83 1.46 -0.66
N ARG A 21 -3.76 2.66 -0.08
CA ARG A 21 -4.83 3.18 0.80
C ARG A 21 -6.17 3.25 0.06
N ARG A 22 -6.17 3.70 -1.20
CA ARG A 22 -7.36 3.71 -2.07
C ARG A 22 -7.95 2.30 -2.24
N ILE A 23 -7.11 1.30 -2.55
CA ILE A 23 -7.57 -0.09 -2.72
C ILE A 23 -8.22 -0.61 -1.44
N VAL A 24 -7.61 -0.33 -0.28
CA VAL A 24 -8.13 -0.71 1.06
C VAL A 24 -9.47 -0.02 1.34
N GLU A 25 -9.53 1.31 1.23
CA GLU A 25 -10.72 2.10 1.55
C GLU A 25 -11.91 1.70 0.65
N LEU A 26 -11.66 1.45 -0.63
CA LEU A 26 -12.68 1.04 -1.59
C LEU A 26 -12.98 -0.46 -1.62
N HIS A 27 -12.28 -1.27 -0.79
CA HIS A 27 -12.40 -2.73 -0.77
C HIS A 27 -12.33 -3.35 -2.17
N SER A 28 -11.38 -2.87 -2.98
CA SER A 28 -11.26 -3.23 -4.40
C SER A 28 -9.99 -4.03 -4.69
N ALA A 29 -9.77 -4.34 -5.96
CA ALA A 29 -8.50 -4.86 -6.46
C ALA A 29 -8.12 -4.10 -7.73
N VAL A 30 -6.89 -3.60 -7.80
CA VAL A 30 -6.41 -2.74 -8.90
C VAL A 30 -5.00 -3.11 -9.28
N THR A 31 -4.65 -2.96 -10.56
CA THR A 31 -3.29 -3.14 -11.06
C THR A 31 -2.41 -1.95 -10.66
N VAL A 32 -1.35 -2.23 -9.89
CA VAL A 32 -0.31 -1.25 -9.53
C VAL A 32 0.99 -1.71 -10.17
N GLU A 33 1.52 -0.91 -11.11
CA GLU A 33 2.76 -1.21 -11.87
C GLU A 33 2.80 -2.64 -12.45
N GLY A 34 1.67 -3.11 -13.00
CA GLY A 34 1.57 -4.43 -13.65
C GLY A 34 1.26 -5.60 -12.71
N LEU A 35 1.18 -5.38 -11.39
CA LEU A 35 0.74 -6.39 -10.42
C LEU A 35 -0.70 -6.13 -9.98
N LEU A 36 -1.55 -7.14 -10.04
CA LEU A 36 -2.88 -7.07 -9.43
C LEU A 36 -2.75 -7.11 -7.90
N VAL A 37 -3.20 -6.05 -7.23
CA VAL A 37 -3.14 -5.93 -5.77
C VAL A 37 -4.57 -5.83 -5.23
N ASP A 38 -4.93 -6.76 -4.35
CA ASP A 38 -6.23 -6.78 -3.66
C ASP A 38 -6.20 -5.98 -2.35
N ALA A 39 -7.38 -5.74 -1.76
CA ALA A 39 -7.52 -4.98 -0.52
C ALA A 39 -6.75 -5.58 0.67
N TRP A 40 -6.60 -6.90 0.74
CA TRP A 40 -5.85 -7.53 1.82
C TRP A 40 -4.34 -7.29 1.68
N THR A 41 -3.80 -7.49 0.49
CA THR A 41 -2.38 -7.26 0.16
C THR A 41 -2.04 -5.78 0.29
N ALA A 42 -2.89 -4.88 -0.22
CA ALA A 42 -2.75 -3.45 -0.05
C ALA A 42 -2.76 -3.05 1.44
N GLY A 43 -3.63 -3.67 2.24
CA GLY A 43 -3.68 -3.47 3.69
C GLY A 43 -2.38 -3.86 4.38
N ALA A 44 -1.78 -4.99 3.99
CA ALA A 44 -0.45 -5.39 4.49
C ALA A 44 0.63 -4.36 4.12
N CYS A 45 0.63 -3.86 2.89
CA CYS A 45 1.58 -2.84 2.44
C CYS A 45 1.44 -1.52 3.23
N VAL A 46 0.21 -1.05 3.44
CA VAL A 46 -0.06 0.16 4.25
C VAL A 46 0.40 -0.04 5.69
N ALA A 47 0.05 -1.17 6.31
CA ALA A 47 0.44 -1.48 7.68
C ALA A 47 1.96 -1.51 7.87
N LEU A 48 2.68 -2.12 6.91
CA LEU A 48 4.15 -2.10 6.92
C LEU A 48 4.67 -0.67 6.79
N TYR A 49 4.22 0.08 5.78
CA TYR A 49 4.69 1.43 5.53
C TYR A 49 4.52 2.36 6.74
N ASP A 50 3.36 2.28 7.41
CA ASP A 50 3.05 3.09 8.58
C ASP A 50 3.96 2.73 9.78
N ALA A 51 4.38 1.46 9.90
CA ALA A 51 5.30 0.98 10.93
C ALA A 51 6.80 1.29 10.67
N LEU A 52 7.18 1.61 9.43
CA LEU A 52 8.56 1.95 9.08
C LEU A 52 8.93 3.39 9.51
N ASN A 53 10.19 3.59 9.88
CA ASN A 53 10.78 4.93 9.99
C ASN A 53 11.08 5.52 8.60
N GLU A 54 11.40 6.81 8.53
CA GLU A 54 11.61 7.55 7.28
C GLU A 54 12.65 6.90 6.35
N GLY A 55 13.85 6.60 6.86
CA GLY A 55 14.90 5.97 6.04
C GLY A 55 14.51 4.58 5.52
N ASN A 56 13.74 3.80 6.29
CA ASN A 56 13.24 2.51 5.82
C ASN A 56 12.07 2.65 4.84
N ARG A 57 11.23 3.69 4.97
CA ARG A 57 10.17 3.99 3.99
C ARG A 57 10.77 4.27 2.62
N GLU A 58 11.81 5.11 2.54
CA GLU A 58 12.50 5.38 1.29
C GLU A 58 13.05 4.10 0.65
N ARG A 59 13.73 3.26 1.44
CA ARG A 59 14.28 1.99 0.97
C ARG A 59 13.19 1.02 0.49
N TRP A 60 12.06 0.96 1.18
CA TRP A 60 10.94 0.12 0.79
C TRP A 60 10.27 0.65 -0.49
N LEU A 61 10.04 1.96 -0.60
CA LEU A 61 9.49 2.60 -1.79
C LEU A 61 10.39 2.46 -3.02
N ALA A 62 11.71 2.29 -2.83
CA ALA A 62 12.63 2.01 -3.93
C ALA A 62 12.53 0.57 -4.49
N MET A 63 11.88 -0.35 -3.78
CA MET A 63 11.71 -1.73 -4.24
C MET A 63 10.64 -1.84 -5.34
N PRO A 64 10.70 -2.85 -6.22
CA PRO A 64 9.58 -3.19 -7.11
C PRO A 64 8.32 -3.55 -6.33
N VAL A 65 7.14 -3.25 -6.91
CA VAL A 65 5.83 -3.53 -6.28
C VAL A 65 5.68 -4.99 -5.85
N ALA A 66 6.15 -5.94 -6.67
CA ALA A 66 6.12 -7.36 -6.32
C ALA A 66 6.88 -7.66 -5.02
N GLN A 67 8.08 -7.09 -4.86
CA GLN A 67 8.91 -7.29 -3.68
C GLN A 67 8.30 -6.59 -2.45
N GLN A 68 7.71 -5.40 -2.63
CA GLN A 68 6.99 -4.69 -1.56
C GLN A 68 5.86 -5.55 -1.00
N CYS A 69 5.02 -6.10 -1.87
CA CYS A 69 3.89 -6.94 -1.50
C CYS A 69 4.36 -8.23 -0.82
N GLU A 70 5.40 -8.89 -1.35
CA GLU A 70 5.96 -10.11 -0.76
C GLU A 70 6.46 -9.87 0.67
N VAL A 71 7.23 -8.81 0.91
CA VAL A 71 7.75 -8.45 2.23
C VAL A 71 6.62 -8.11 3.19
N ALA A 72 5.67 -7.28 2.76
CA ALA A 72 4.53 -6.87 3.57
C ALA A 72 3.67 -8.07 4.00
N VAL A 73 3.32 -8.94 3.05
CA VAL A 73 2.52 -10.15 3.29
C VAL A 73 3.25 -11.12 4.22
N ARG A 74 4.56 -11.32 4.03
CA ARG A 74 5.35 -12.19 4.92
C ARG A 74 5.37 -11.69 6.36
N LEU A 75 5.44 -10.38 6.58
CA LEU A 75 5.43 -9.82 7.94
C LEU A 75 4.07 -10.00 8.61
N VAL A 76 2.98 -9.79 7.87
CA VAL A 76 1.61 -9.98 8.39
C VAL A 76 1.29 -11.45 8.65
N MET A 77 1.75 -12.37 7.81
CA MET A 77 1.54 -13.81 7.99
C MET A 77 2.52 -14.46 8.98
N GLY A 78 3.76 -13.96 9.04
CA GLY A 78 4.85 -14.51 9.87
C GLY A 78 4.80 -14.11 11.34
N GLY A 79 4.01 -13.09 11.71
CA GLY A 79 3.84 -12.62 13.08
C GLY A 79 2.94 -13.50 13.98
N ARG A 80 2.41 -14.62 13.47
CA ARG A 80 1.66 -15.61 14.27
C ARG A 80 2.58 -16.74 14.77
N ARG A 81 3.56 -16.42 15.60
CA ARG A 81 4.29 -17.42 16.41
C ARG A 81 4.16 -17.09 17.88
#